data_AF-A0A538JPV6-F1
#
_entry.id   AF-A0A538JPV6-F1
#
_cell.length_a   1.000
_cell.length_b   1.000
_cell.length_c   1.000
_cell.angle_alpha   90.00
_cell.angle_beta   90.00
_cell.angle_gamma   90.00
#
_symmetry.space_group_name_H-M   'P 1'
#
loop_
_entity.id
_entity.type
_entity.pdbx_description
1 polymer ?
#
loop_
_entity_poly.entity_id
_entity_poly.type
_entity_poly.pdbx_seq_one_letter_code
_entity_poly.pdbx_strand_id
1 'polypeptide(L)'
;MGTDDAQVSIPWDKKNPALNVAPLKRNRVVRRRLTKPHLYEIGAHTGCGCGFLADDGDDVKEAARHSASMAGLRSLLEDATANGNAQLLVCWMGDEQKPARSLAVTPAEIATLDFGSVWDQPLLLSVQRD
;
A
#
# COMPACT_ATOMS: atom_id res chain seq x y z
N MET A 1 4.74 2.27 2.89
CA MET A 1 4.23 3.65 2.83
C MET A 1 5.08 4.56 3.70
N GLY A 2 5.25 5.81 3.27
CA GLY A 2 5.83 6.89 4.06
C GLY A 2 4.89 8.10 4.10
N THR A 3 4.78 8.76 5.23
CA THR A 3 3.85 9.88 5.47
C THR A 3 4.50 11.00 6.29
N ASP A 4 4.01 12.23 6.13
CA ASP A 4 4.47 13.39 6.90
C ASP A 4 3.96 13.34 8.35
N ASP A 5 2.72 12.88 8.55
CA ASP A 5 2.10 12.70 9.85
C ASP A 5 2.03 11.22 10.25
N ALA A 6 2.02 10.95 11.55
CA ALA A 6 1.85 9.61 12.09
C ALA A 6 0.46 9.03 11.76
N GLN A 7 0.44 7.82 11.24
CA GLN A 7 -0.77 7.04 10.94
C GLN A 7 -1.09 6.04 12.06
N VAL A 8 -2.37 5.73 12.20
CA VAL A 8 -2.87 4.71 13.12
C VAL A 8 -2.37 3.33 12.68
N SER A 9 -1.86 2.55 13.64
CA SER A 9 -1.48 1.16 13.38
C SER A 9 -2.69 0.25 13.56
N ILE A 10 -2.90 -0.64 12.60
CA ILE A 10 -4.01 -1.60 12.55
C ILE A 10 -3.38 -3.00 12.46
N PRO A 11 -3.42 -3.82 13.51
CA PRO A 11 -2.85 -5.16 13.47
C PRO A 11 -3.67 -6.06 12.53
N TRP A 12 -3.02 -7.03 11.89
CA TRP A 12 -3.73 -8.04 11.13
C TRP A 12 -4.48 -9.01 12.06
N ASP A 13 -5.78 -9.20 11.81
CA ASP A 13 -6.63 -10.14 12.54
C ASP A 13 -7.07 -11.30 11.62
N LYS A 14 -6.63 -12.51 11.94
CA LYS A 14 -7.00 -13.73 11.20
C LYS A 14 -8.51 -14.02 11.23
N LYS A 15 -9.21 -13.62 12.28
CA LYS A 15 -10.66 -13.84 12.43
C LYS A 15 -11.47 -12.83 11.62
N ASN A 16 -10.94 -11.61 11.46
CA ASN A 16 -11.55 -10.51 10.73
C ASN A 16 -10.54 -9.91 9.75
N PRO A 17 -10.19 -10.65 8.67
CA PRO A 17 -9.13 -10.24 7.75
C PRO A 17 -9.52 -8.95 7.01
N ALA A 18 -8.69 -7.92 7.15
CA ALA A 18 -8.89 -6.60 6.55
C ALA A 18 -7.53 -5.91 6.29
N LEU A 19 -7.58 -4.67 5.81
CA LEU A 19 -6.41 -3.79 5.76
C LEU A 19 -5.69 -3.77 7.11
N ASN A 20 -4.38 -3.87 7.08
CA ASN A 20 -3.52 -3.74 8.25
C ASN A 20 -2.35 -2.80 7.98
N VAL A 21 -1.92 -2.11 9.02
CA VAL A 21 -0.90 -1.07 8.98
C VAL A 21 0.01 -1.26 10.18
N ALA A 22 1.28 -1.52 9.95
CA ALA A 22 2.27 -1.67 11.00
C ALA A 22 3.43 -0.69 10.77
N PRO A 23 4.06 -0.15 11.84
CA PRO A 23 5.29 0.61 11.68
C PRO A 23 6.35 -0.23 10.96
N LEU A 24 7.01 0.36 9.96
CA LEU A 24 8.05 -0.32 9.21
C LEU A 24 9.17 -0.72 10.17
N LYS A 25 9.36 -2.03 10.35
CA LYS A 25 10.45 -2.61 11.15
C LYS A 25 11.81 -2.27 10.51
N ARG A 26 12.92 -2.79 11.06
CA ARG A 26 14.29 -2.50 10.58
C ARG A 26 14.52 -3.02 9.14
N ASN A 27 14.04 -2.28 8.14
CA ASN A 27 14.30 -2.50 6.72
C ASN A 27 15.02 -1.27 6.16
N ARG A 28 16.36 -1.26 6.22
CA ARG A 28 17.17 -0.12 5.80
C ARG A 28 17.03 0.18 4.31
N VAL A 29 16.71 -0.81 3.49
CA VAL A 29 16.54 -0.65 2.05
C VAL A 29 15.29 0.18 1.76
N VAL A 30 14.13 -0.26 2.25
CA VAL A 30 12.86 0.47 2.07
C VAL A 30 12.95 1.87 2.68
N ARG A 31 13.58 2.01 3.86
CA ARG A 31 13.80 3.31 4.50
C ARG A 31 14.59 4.30 3.66
N ARG A 32 15.49 3.86 2.77
CA ARG A 32 16.25 4.74 1.88
C ARG A 32 15.47 5.14 0.62
N ARG A 33 14.40 4.41 0.29
CA ARG A 33 13.55 4.66 -0.89
C ARG A 33 12.45 5.68 -0.62
N LEU A 34 12.11 5.87 0.65
CA LEU A 34 11.08 6.79 1.11
C LEU A 34 11.75 7.94 1.84
N THR A 35 11.30 9.16 1.59
CA THR A 35 11.88 10.38 2.17
C THR A 35 11.12 10.88 3.39
N LYS A 36 10.01 10.23 3.73
CA LYS A 36 9.06 10.64 4.76
C LYS A 36 9.46 10.18 6.17
N PRO A 37 9.16 10.95 7.22
CA PRO A 37 9.59 10.65 8.58
C PRO A 37 8.87 9.44 9.20
N HIS A 38 7.59 9.23 8.89
CA HIS A 38 6.81 8.11 9.41
C HIS A 38 6.68 7.03 8.33
N LEU A 39 7.08 5.79 8.66
CA LEU A 39 7.16 4.71 7.69
C LEU A 39 6.37 3.49 8.17
N TYR A 40 5.62 2.90 7.27
CA TYR A 40 4.68 1.82 7.53
C TYR A 40 4.78 0.70 6.49
N GLU A 41 4.55 -0.52 6.93
CA GLU A 41 4.21 -1.68 6.11
C GLU A 41 2.68 -1.81 6.08
N ILE A 42 2.13 -2.05 4.89
CA ILE A 42 0.68 -2.15 4.67
C ILE A 42 0.39 -3.53 4.09
N GLY A 43 -0.59 -4.21 4.67
CA GLY A 43 -1.14 -5.46 4.15
C GLY A 43 -2.62 -5.32 3.83
N ALA A 44 -3.09 -6.12 2.87
CA ALA A 44 -4.50 -6.34 2.61
C ALA A 44 -5.08 -7.37 3.60
N HIS A 45 -6.30 -7.83 3.35
CA HIS A 45 -6.97 -8.90 4.10
C HIS A 45 -6.15 -10.20 4.25
N THR A 46 -5.24 -10.49 3.33
CA THR A 46 -4.32 -11.65 3.41
C THR A 46 -3.18 -11.47 4.42
N GLY A 47 -2.98 -10.27 4.96
CA GLY A 47 -1.83 -9.93 5.80
C GLY A 47 -0.57 -9.56 5.01
N CYS A 48 -0.61 -9.61 3.67
CA CYS A 48 0.44 -9.07 2.80
C CYS A 48 -0.10 -8.12 1.73
N GLY A 49 0.80 -7.39 1.06
CA GLY A 49 0.44 -6.55 -0.09
C GLY A 49 -0.10 -7.34 -1.29
N CYS A 50 0.14 -8.65 -1.32
CA CYS A 50 -0.39 -9.59 -2.30
C CYS A 50 -1.92 -9.52 -2.46
N GLY A 51 -2.66 -9.25 -1.38
CA GLY A 51 -4.14 -9.21 -1.41
C GLY A 51 -4.71 -7.92 -2.01
N PHE A 52 -3.87 -7.02 -2.52
CA PHE A 52 -4.29 -5.89 -3.35
C PHE A 52 -4.24 -6.22 -4.85
N LEU A 53 -3.60 -7.33 -5.25
CA LEU A 53 -3.65 -7.80 -6.63
C LEU A 53 -5.08 -8.23 -6.96
N ALA A 54 -5.56 -7.85 -8.14
CA ALA A 54 -6.86 -8.32 -8.62
C ALA A 54 -6.82 -9.86 -8.71
N ASP A 55 -7.84 -10.49 -8.14
CA ASP A 55 -8.09 -11.92 -8.30
C ASP A 55 -9.01 -12.11 -9.53
N ASP A 56 -8.64 -13.00 -10.44
CA ASP A 56 -9.42 -13.38 -11.62
C ASP A 56 -10.35 -14.58 -11.33
N GLY A 57 -10.39 -15.05 -10.09
CA GLY A 57 -11.29 -16.10 -9.62
C GLY A 57 -12.74 -15.64 -9.41
N ASP A 58 -13.66 -16.61 -9.44
CA ASP A 58 -15.11 -16.40 -9.24
C ASP A 58 -15.53 -16.38 -7.74
N ASP A 59 -14.59 -16.29 -6.80
CA ASP A 59 -14.92 -16.26 -5.36
C ASP A 59 -15.42 -14.87 -4.94
N VAL A 60 -16.74 -14.74 -4.87
CA VAL A 60 -17.44 -13.52 -4.43
C VAL A 60 -16.97 -13.03 -3.06
N LYS A 61 -16.61 -13.93 -2.13
CA LYS A 61 -16.12 -13.52 -0.80
C LYS A 61 -14.74 -12.91 -0.91
N GLU A 62 -13.90 -13.43 -1.80
CA GLU A 62 -12.56 -12.89 -2.00
C GLU A 62 -12.60 -11.56 -2.74
N ALA A 63 -13.43 -11.44 -3.78
CA ALA A 63 -13.70 -10.16 -4.44
C ALA A 63 -14.17 -9.08 -3.44
N ALA A 64 -15.05 -9.45 -2.50
CA ALA A 64 -15.52 -8.53 -1.46
C ALA A 64 -14.39 -8.12 -0.49
N ARG A 65 -13.50 -9.05 -0.10
CA ARG A 65 -12.36 -8.76 0.79
C ARG A 65 -11.27 -7.93 0.10
N HIS A 66 -11.01 -8.20 -1.17
CA HIS A 66 -10.15 -7.39 -2.03
C HIS A 66 -10.69 -5.97 -2.11
N SER A 67 -11.96 -5.81 -2.47
CA SER A 67 -12.62 -4.50 -2.56
C SER A 67 -12.57 -3.74 -1.24
N ALA A 68 -12.85 -4.41 -0.11
CA ALA A 68 -12.73 -3.80 1.22
C ALA A 68 -11.29 -3.39 1.56
N SER A 69 -10.28 -4.17 1.14
CA SER A 69 -8.87 -3.84 1.33
C SER A 69 -8.47 -2.62 0.50
N MET A 70 -8.92 -2.53 -0.75
CA MET A 70 -8.68 -1.37 -1.62
C MET A 70 -9.37 -0.11 -1.09
N ALA A 71 -10.60 -0.22 -0.59
CA ALA A 71 -11.30 0.88 0.06
C ALA A 71 -10.56 1.35 1.33
N GLY A 72 -10.07 0.41 2.15
CA GLY A 72 -9.25 0.73 3.30
C GLY A 72 -7.93 1.42 2.93
N LEU A 73 -7.25 0.95 1.87
CA LEU A 73 -6.02 1.57 1.38
C LEU A 73 -6.26 2.99 0.89
N ARG A 74 -7.36 3.22 0.15
CA ARG A 74 -7.78 4.55 -0.28
C ARG A 74 -8.01 5.46 0.93
N SER A 75 -8.82 5.04 1.90
CA SER A 75 -9.11 5.83 3.11
C SER A 75 -7.83 6.17 3.89
N LEU A 76 -6.91 5.22 4.05
CA LEU A 76 -5.61 5.46 4.67
C LEU A 76 -4.79 6.52 3.93
N LEU A 77 -4.84 6.50 2.59
CA LEU A 77 -4.12 7.48 1.77
C LEU A 77 -4.78 8.85 1.80
N GLU A 78 -6.12 8.94 1.85
CA GLU A 78 -6.86 10.18 2.07
C GLU A 78 -6.44 10.83 3.39
N ASP A 79 -6.42 10.07 4.49
CA ASP A 79 -5.96 10.55 5.80
C ASP A 79 -4.48 10.97 5.76
N ALA A 80 -3.62 10.15 5.15
CA ALA A 80 -2.18 10.42 5.06
C ALA A 80 -1.83 11.64 4.20
N THR A 81 -2.74 12.04 3.30
CA THR A 81 -2.58 13.20 2.40
C THR A 81 -3.35 14.44 2.85
N ALA A 82 -4.04 14.37 4.00
CA ALA A 82 -4.84 15.48 4.51
C ALA A 82 -4.01 16.76 4.73
N ASN A 83 -2.78 16.62 5.25
CA ASN A 83 -1.86 17.72 5.57
C ASN A 83 -0.54 17.68 4.77
N GLY A 84 -0.43 16.83 3.74
CA GLY A 84 0.83 16.60 3.04
C GLY A 84 0.72 15.59 1.91
N ASN A 85 1.86 15.01 1.53
CA ASN A 85 1.92 13.97 0.50
C ASN A 85 2.38 12.65 1.11
N ALA A 86 1.85 11.54 0.62
CA ALA A 86 2.31 10.20 1.00
C ALA A 86 3.20 9.59 -0.10
N GLN A 87 4.03 8.64 0.27
CA GLN A 87 4.80 7.82 -0.66
C GLN A 87 4.46 6.35 -0.46
N LEU A 88 4.16 5.64 -1.54
CA LEU A 88 3.88 4.21 -1.50
C LEU A 88 4.87 3.47 -2.41
N LEU A 89 5.75 2.67 -1.79
CA LEU A 89 6.55 1.69 -2.52
C LEU A 89 5.75 0.39 -2.60
N VAL A 90 5.50 -0.08 -3.83
CA VAL A 90 4.87 -1.38 -4.12
C VAL A 90 5.89 -2.24 -4.83
N CYS A 91 6.25 -3.38 -4.24
CA CYS A 91 7.23 -4.30 -4.80
C CYS A 91 7.04 -5.71 -4.26
N TRP A 92 7.58 -6.69 -4.99
CA TRP A 92 7.77 -8.03 -4.46
C TRP A 92 8.84 -8.06 -3.37
N MET A 93 8.73 -9.05 -2.48
CA MET A 93 9.76 -9.30 -1.47
C MET A 93 11.10 -9.62 -2.14
N GLY A 94 12.15 -8.91 -1.76
CA GLY A 94 13.49 -9.02 -2.35
C GLY A 94 13.78 -8.03 -3.48
N ASP A 95 12.75 -7.34 -4.00
CA ASP A 95 12.89 -6.38 -5.10
C ASP A 95 13.04 -4.93 -4.61
N GLU A 96 13.19 -4.70 -3.31
CA GLU A 96 13.20 -3.37 -2.70
C GLU A 96 14.36 -2.49 -3.20
N GLN A 97 15.41 -3.12 -3.75
CA GLN A 97 16.58 -2.44 -4.34
C GLN A 97 16.44 -2.19 -5.85
N LYS A 98 15.53 -2.85 -6.55
CA LYS A 98 15.37 -2.68 -8.00
C LYS A 98 14.88 -1.26 -8.31
N PRO A 99 15.28 -0.67 -9.45
CA PRO A 99 14.75 0.61 -9.91
C PRO A 99 13.22 0.57 -9.91
N ALA A 100 12.57 1.60 -9.37
CA ALA A 100 11.11 1.71 -9.41
C ALA A 100 10.69 2.70 -10.49
N ARG A 101 9.59 2.37 -11.18
CA ARG A 101 8.85 3.36 -11.95
C ARG A 101 8.12 4.29 -10.98
N SER A 102 8.34 5.59 -11.15
CA SER A 102 7.69 6.60 -10.31
C SER A 102 6.43 7.12 -10.97
N LEU A 103 5.33 7.19 -10.22
CA LEU A 103 4.05 7.73 -10.67
C LEU A 103 3.53 8.73 -9.64
N ALA A 104 2.90 9.81 -10.10
CA ALA A 104 2.11 10.69 -9.24
C ALA A 104 0.64 10.28 -9.39
N VAL A 105 -0.06 10.10 -8.28
CA VAL A 105 -1.46 9.64 -8.25
C VAL A 105 -2.22 10.31 -7.11
N THR A 106 -3.54 10.28 -7.18
CA THR A 106 -4.42 10.63 -6.05
C THR A 106 -4.96 9.37 -5.34
N PRO A 107 -5.50 9.49 -4.12
CA PRO A 107 -6.17 8.36 -3.45
C PRO A 107 -7.29 7.74 -4.29
N ALA A 108 -8.04 8.53 -5.07
CA ALA A 108 -9.09 8.02 -5.93
C ALA A 108 -8.56 7.14 -7.07
N GLU A 109 -7.37 7.45 -7.60
CA GLU A 109 -6.73 6.72 -8.70
C GLU A 109 -6.12 5.38 -8.25
N ILE A 110 -5.89 5.17 -6.96
CA ILE A 110 -5.28 3.93 -6.45
C ILE A 110 -6.06 2.68 -6.85
N ALA A 111 -7.40 2.76 -6.89
CA ALA A 111 -8.25 1.64 -7.26
C ALA A 111 -8.16 1.25 -8.74
N THR A 112 -7.63 2.13 -9.60
CA THR A 112 -7.48 1.86 -11.04
C THR A 112 -6.07 1.43 -11.41
N LEU A 113 -5.13 1.46 -10.45
CA LEU A 113 -3.76 1.03 -10.69
C LEU A 113 -3.67 -0.50 -10.80
N ASP A 114 -2.98 -0.95 -11.84
CA ASP A 114 -2.56 -2.34 -11.96
C ASP A 114 -1.34 -2.60 -11.06
N PHE A 115 -1.60 -3.06 -9.84
CA PHE A 115 -0.55 -3.54 -8.95
C PHE A 115 0.11 -4.83 -9.44
N GLY A 116 -0.49 -5.57 -10.39
CA GLY A 116 0.14 -6.70 -11.05
C GLY A 116 1.39 -6.32 -11.85
N SER A 117 1.45 -5.08 -12.38
CA SER A 117 2.62 -4.58 -13.10
C SER A 117 3.93 -4.56 -12.30
N VAL A 118 3.86 -4.75 -10.97
CA VAL A 118 5.07 -4.87 -10.12
C VAL A 118 5.88 -6.14 -10.35
N TRP A 119 5.33 -7.11 -11.08
CA TRP A 119 6.09 -8.26 -11.60
C TRP A 119 7.27 -7.85 -12.47
N ASP A 120 7.12 -6.78 -13.26
CA ASP A 120 8.20 -6.30 -14.14
C ASP A 120 9.17 -5.39 -13.37
N GLN A 121 8.63 -4.46 -12.59
CA GLN A 121 9.42 -3.50 -11.82
C GLN A 121 8.62 -2.90 -10.65
N PRO A 122 9.28 -2.61 -9.51
CA PRO A 122 8.65 -1.88 -8.42
C PRO A 122 7.98 -0.56 -8.85
N LEU A 123 6.95 -0.16 -8.11
CA LEU A 123 6.32 1.16 -8.23
C LEU A 123 6.65 2.02 -7.02
N LEU A 124 7.02 3.27 -7.27
CA LEU A 124 7.11 4.31 -6.24
C LEU A 124 6.07 5.38 -6.54
N LEU A 125 4.98 5.34 -5.80
CA LEU A 125 3.86 6.27 -5.97
C LEU A 125 4.09 7.49 -5.07
N SER A 126 4.01 8.68 -5.65
CA SER A 126 3.81 9.92 -4.91
C SER A 126 2.31 10.20 -4.87
N VAL A 127 1.70 10.04 -3.70
CA VAL A 127 0.26 10.19 -3.51
C VAL A 127 -0.03 11.61 -3.03
N GLN A 128 -0.86 12.33 -3.77
CA GLN A 128 -1.26 13.71 -3.49
C GLN A 128 -2.77 13.78 -3.27
N ARG A 129 -3.22 14.75 -2.50
CA ARG A 129 -4.66 14.98 -2.30
C ARG A 129 -5.36 15.22 -3.65
N ASP A 130 -6.60 14.74 -3.77
CA ASP A 130 -7.50 15.05 -4.90
C ASP A 130 -7.69 16.57 -5.11
#